data_AF-A0A059WXL0-F1
#
_entry.id   AF-A0A059WXL0-F1
#
_cell.length_a   1.000
_cell.length_b   1.000
_cell.length_c   1.000
_cell.angle_alpha   90.00
_cell.angle_beta   90.00
_cell.angle_gamma   90.00
#
_symmetry.space_group_name_H-M   'P 1'
#
loop_
_entity.id
_entity.type
_entity.pdbx_description
1 polymer ?
#
loop_
_entity_poly.entity_id
_entity_poly.type
_entity_poly.pdbx_seq_one_letter_code
_entity_poly.pdbx_strand_id
1 'polypeptide(L)'
;MAQTRKTRNKKSSRSTSSKSAGAKRSKVKTTKKAKRPVKPVPASHLIEARRSAIHGTGVYAIAPIKKGTRVIEYLGERISHAEADRRYADKGDDDGHTFLFIASNRTVIDAAVDGNDAR
;
A
#
# COMPACT_ATOMS: atom_id res chain seq x y z
N MET A 1 51.83 55.47 29.86
CA MET A 1 51.34 56.29 31.00
C MET A 1 49.83 56.33 30.97
N ALA A 2 49.21 56.45 32.15
CA ALA A 2 47.76 56.46 32.46
C ALA A 2 47.05 55.09 32.53
N GLN A 3 47.00 54.58 33.77
CA GLN A 3 46.06 53.61 34.31
C GLN A 3 44.63 54.19 34.36
N THR A 4 43.57 53.37 34.49
CA THR A 4 42.67 53.34 35.69
C THR A 4 41.57 52.25 35.61
N ARG A 5 41.67 51.33 36.58
CA ARG A 5 40.70 50.55 37.40
C ARG A 5 39.21 50.33 36.99
N LYS A 6 38.89 49.05 36.79
CA LYS A 6 37.98 48.16 37.58
C LYS A 6 36.79 48.78 38.35
N THR A 7 35.57 48.34 38.02
CA THR A 7 34.51 48.02 39.01
C THR A 7 33.65 46.83 38.57
N ARG A 8 33.38 45.92 39.52
CA ARG A 8 32.57 44.69 39.42
C ARG A 8 31.08 44.96 39.73
N ASN A 9 30.22 44.34 38.94
CA ASN A 9 28.98 43.59 39.23
C ASN A 9 28.03 43.98 40.40
N LYS A 10 26.73 44.21 40.10
CA LYS A 10 25.60 43.48 40.72
C LYS A 10 24.22 43.74 40.08
N LYS A 11 23.35 42.71 40.19
CA LYS A 11 21.87 42.63 40.04
C LYS A 11 21.34 42.45 38.62
N SER A 12 20.99 41.24 38.20
CA SER A 12 19.76 40.47 38.50
C SER A 12 18.47 41.19 38.08
N SER A 13 17.86 40.72 37.00
CA SER A 13 16.52 40.11 36.97
C SER A 13 15.85 40.29 35.61
N ARG A 14 15.00 39.31 35.29
CA ARG A 14 13.97 39.31 34.24
C ARG A 14 14.43 38.98 32.81
N SER A 15 14.47 37.67 32.59
CA SER A 15 14.00 37.03 31.38
C SER A 15 12.62 37.55 30.95
N THR A 16 12.48 37.91 29.67
CA THR A 16 11.28 37.56 28.87
C THR A 16 11.71 37.49 27.41
N SER A 17 11.64 36.27 26.88
CA SER A 17 11.95 35.92 25.50
C SER A 17 10.89 36.45 24.54
N SER A 18 11.38 36.97 23.41
CA SER A 18 10.61 37.38 22.25
C SER A 18 9.82 36.24 21.60
N LYS A 19 8.57 36.55 21.24
CA LYS A 19 7.79 36.08 20.07
C LYS A 19 7.88 34.59 19.68
N SER A 20 6.74 33.91 19.80
CA SER A 20 6.29 32.97 18.74
C SER A 20 4.76 32.92 18.71
N ALA A 21 4.18 33.37 17.60
CA ALA A 21 2.76 33.24 17.30
C ALA A 21 2.36 31.75 17.32
N GLY A 22 1.31 31.43 18.07
CA GLY A 22 0.80 30.07 18.20
C GLY A 22 0.18 29.57 16.89
N ALA A 23 0.95 28.82 16.11
CA ALA A 23 0.41 27.97 15.05
C ALA A 23 -0.39 26.83 15.72
N LYS A 24 -1.73 26.89 15.61
CA LYS A 24 -2.61 25.79 16.00
C LYS A 24 -2.23 24.55 15.18
N ARG A 25 -1.53 23.59 15.79
CA ARG A 25 -1.36 22.23 15.23
C ARG A 25 -2.73 21.55 15.24
N SER A 26 -3.44 21.63 14.14
CA SER A 26 -4.58 20.77 13.85
C SER A 26 -4.08 19.32 13.78
N LYS A 27 -4.41 18.51 14.79
CA LYS A 27 -4.26 17.05 14.73
C LYS A 27 -5.08 16.55 13.54
N VAL A 28 -4.39 16.19 12.45
CA VAL A 28 -4.99 15.41 11.37
C VAL A 28 -5.39 14.06 11.97
N LYS A 29 -6.69 13.86 12.17
CA LYS A 29 -7.24 12.55 12.54
C LYS A 29 -7.07 11.65 11.32
N THR A 30 -6.11 10.74 11.35
CA THR A 30 -6.00 9.63 10.41
C THR A 30 -7.22 8.74 10.62
N THR A 31 -8.24 8.91 9.80
CA THR A 31 -9.37 7.98 9.76
C THR A 31 -8.87 6.68 9.11
N LYS A 32 -8.54 5.68 9.93
CA LYS A 32 -8.39 4.30 9.45
C LYS A 32 -9.71 3.89 8.79
N LYS A 33 -9.72 3.85 7.46
CA LYS A 33 -10.85 3.33 6.68
C LYS A 33 -11.04 1.87 7.08
N ALA A 34 -12.15 1.53 7.72
CA ALA A 34 -12.44 0.17 8.13
C ALA A 34 -12.45 -0.75 6.90
N LYS A 35 -11.62 -1.81 6.90
CA LYS A 35 -11.64 -2.86 5.88
C LYS A 35 -13.02 -3.50 5.96
N ARG A 36 -13.90 -3.24 4.98
CA ARG A 36 -15.21 -3.90 4.90
C ARG A 36 -14.96 -5.41 4.91
N PRO A 37 -15.71 -6.21 5.69
CA PRO A 37 -15.54 -7.66 5.66
C PRO A 37 -15.81 -8.13 4.23
N VAL A 38 -14.75 -8.57 3.55
CA VAL A 38 -14.87 -9.18 2.23
C VAL A 38 -15.49 -10.55 2.48
N LYS A 39 -16.74 -10.75 2.02
CA LYS A 39 -17.33 -12.08 2.04
C LYS A 39 -16.36 -13.03 1.33
N PRO A 40 -16.07 -14.23 1.86
CA PRO A 40 -15.19 -15.17 1.19
C PRO A 40 -15.76 -15.40 -0.21
N VAL A 41 -14.96 -15.10 -1.24
CA VAL A 41 -15.41 -15.31 -2.61
C VAL A 41 -15.43 -16.82 -2.83
N PRO A 42 -16.60 -17.39 -3.18
CA PRO A 42 -16.69 -18.83 -3.38
C PRO A 42 -15.72 -19.25 -4.48
N ALA A 43 -14.91 -20.28 -4.18
CA ALA A 43 -14.09 -20.96 -5.17
C ALA A 43 -14.99 -21.52 -6.27
N SER A 44 -14.52 -21.50 -7.51
CA SER A 44 -15.30 -22.03 -8.63
C SER A 44 -15.30 -23.55 -8.60
N HIS A 45 -16.48 -24.17 -8.62
CA HIS A 45 -16.61 -25.64 -8.71
C HIS A 45 -16.22 -26.22 -10.08
N LEU A 46 -15.79 -25.36 -11.03
CA LEU A 46 -15.41 -25.77 -12.38
C LEU A 46 -13.91 -25.97 -12.54
N ILE A 47 -13.09 -25.44 -11.63
CA ILE A 47 -11.65 -25.41 -11.73
C ILE A 47 -10.97 -25.75 -10.41
N GLU A 48 -9.72 -26.19 -10.48
CA GLU A 48 -8.84 -26.36 -9.33
C GLU A 48 -7.42 -25.85 -9.64
N ALA A 49 -6.72 -25.32 -8.64
CA ALA A 49 -5.32 -24.96 -8.73
C ALA A 49 -4.44 -26.12 -8.24
N ARG A 50 -3.44 -26.53 -9.04
CA ARG A 50 -2.47 -27.59 -8.71
C ARG A 50 -1.14 -27.35 -9.40
N ARG A 51 -0.11 -28.12 -9.03
CA ARG A 51 1.23 -28.00 -9.63
C ARG A 51 1.15 -28.23 -11.14
N SER A 52 1.74 -27.30 -11.90
CA SER A 52 1.80 -27.36 -13.35
C SER A 52 3.17 -27.86 -13.82
N ALA A 53 3.16 -28.62 -14.91
CA ALA A 53 4.40 -29.05 -15.58
C ALA A 53 5.07 -27.92 -16.38
N ILE A 54 4.35 -26.83 -16.67
CA ILE A 54 4.87 -25.68 -17.42
C ILE A 54 5.67 -24.78 -16.47
N HIS A 55 5.03 -24.31 -15.40
CA HIS A 55 5.66 -23.46 -14.40
C HIS A 55 4.80 -23.41 -13.13
N GLY A 56 5.41 -23.57 -11.95
CA GLY A 56 4.75 -23.34 -10.65
C GLY A 56 3.40 -24.03 -10.48
N THR A 57 2.37 -23.23 -10.16
CA THR A 57 0.97 -23.66 -9.99
C THR A 57 0.15 -23.19 -11.19
N GLY A 58 -0.70 -24.07 -11.72
CA GLY A 58 -1.63 -23.77 -12.80
C GLY A 58 -3.06 -24.18 -12.46
N VAL A 59 -4.00 -23.67 -13.25
CA VAL A 59 -5.44 -23.89 -13.07
C VAL A 59 -5.96 -24.88 -14.12
N TYR A 60 -6.71 -25.87 -13.66
CA TYR A 60 -7.24 -26.95 -14.50
C TYR A 60 -8.76 -27.02 -14.38
N ALA A 61 -9.45 -27.35 -15.47
CA ALA A 61 -10.86 -27.67 -15.43
C ALA A 61 -11.08 -29.04 -14.79
N ILE A 62 -12.04 -29.14 -13.86
CA ILE A 62 -12.46 -30.38 -13.20
C ILE A 62 -13.85 -30.85 -13.64
N ALA A 63 -14.50 -30.07 -14.51
CA ALA A 63 -15.77 -30.38 -15.14
C ALA A 63 -15.82 -29.81 -16.57
N PRO A 64 -16.67 -30.34 -17.47
CA PRO A 64 -16.87 -29.74 -18.79
C PRO A 64 -17.39 -28.30 -18.70
N ILE A 65 -16.73 -27.36 -19.39
CA ILE A 65 -17.08 -25.94 -19.41
C ILE A 65 -17.67 -25.59 -20.78
N LYS A 66 -18.95 -25.22 -20.81
CA LYS A 66 -19.62 -24.79 -22.05
C LYS A 66 -19.11 -23.41 -22.49
N LYS A 67 -19.08 -23.15 -23.80
CA LYS A 67 -18.77 -21.81 -24.35
C LYS A 67 -19.66 -20.74 -23.73
N GLY A 68 -19.06 -19.62 -23.33
CA GLY A 68 -19.75 -18.49 -22.69
C GLY A 68 -19.94 -18.63 -21.17
N THR A 69 -19.48 -19.73 -20.57
CA THR A 69 -19.54 -19.91 -19.11
C THR A 69 -18.56 -18.96 -18.42
N ARG A 70 -19.02 -18.23 -17.41
CA ARG A 70 -18.15 -17.48 -16.50
C ARG A 70 -17.47 -18.46 -15.55
N VAL A 71 -16.15 -18.58 -15.63
CA VAL A 71 -15.37 -19.57 -14.86
C VAL A 71 -15.05 -19.07 -13.45
N ILE A 72 -14.40 -17.91 -13.36
CA ILE A 72 -13.96 -17.28 -12.12
C ILE A 72 -13.79 -15.76 -12.34
N GLU A 73 -13.94 -14.95 -11.29
CA GLU A 73 -13.55 -13.53 -11.32
C GLU A 73 -12.08 -13.39 -10.94
N TYR A 74 -11.33 -12.53 -11.62
CA TYR A 74 -9.96 -12.20 -11.23
C TYR A 74 -9.99 -11.25 -10.04
N LEU A 75 -9.63 -11.75 -8.85
CA LEU A 75 -9.71 -10.98 -7.62
C LEU A 75 -8.37 -10.45 -7.16
N GLY A 76 -8.43 -9.33 -6.47
CA GLY A 76 -7.29 -8.67 -5.87
C GLY A 76 -7.65 -7.27 -5.38
N GLU A 77 -6.69 -6.60 -4.77
CA GLU A 77 -6.83 -5.20 -4.38
C GLU A 77 -6.94 -4.30 -5.62
N ARG A 78 -7.92 -3.39 -5.63
CA ARG A 78 -8.07 -2.41 -6.72
C ARG A 78 -7.23 -1.18 -6.41
N ILE A 79 -6.19 -0.95 -7.21
CA ILE A 79 -5.23 0.13 -7.07
C ILE A 79 -5.18 1.01 -8.33
N SER A 80 -4.55 2.17 -8.23
CA SER A 80 -4.26 3.01 -9.40
C SER A 80 -3.00 2.50 -10.12
N HIS A 81 -2.81 2.95 -11.36
CA HIS A 81 -1.59 2.68 -12.15
C HIS A 81 -0.33 3.17 -11.41
N ALA A 82 -0.34 4.41 -10.91
CA ALA A 82 0.79 4.96 -10.17
C ALA A 82 1.11 4.19 -8.87
N GLU A 83 0.10 3.60 -8.22
CA GLU A 83 0.32 2.75 -7.04
C GLU A 83 0.93 1.39 -7.45
N ALA A 84 0.49 0.81 -8.56
CA ALA A 84 1.10 -0.39 -9.11
C ALA A 84 2.56 -0.14 -9.48
N ASP A 85 2.85 0.94 -10.21
CA ASP A 85 4.21 1.34 -10.56
C ASP A 85 5.07 1.51 -9.30
N ARG A 86 4.57 2.23 -8.28
CA ARG A 86 5.29 2.41 -7.01
C ARG A 86 5.59 1.09 -6.30
N ARG A 87 4.65 0.14 -6.28
CA ARG A 87 4.83 -1.16 -5.61
C ARG A 87 5.86 -2.05 -6.30
N TYR A 88 5.97 -1.94 -7.62
CA TYR A 88 6.76 -2.86 -8.44
C TYR A 88 7.97 -2.21 -9.11
N ALA A 89 8.21 -0.91 -8.92
CA ALA A 89 9.34 -0.16 -9.53
C ALA A 89 10.72 -0.77 -9.23
N ASP A 90 10.93 -1.25 -8.01
CA ASP A 90 12.21 -1.77 -7.53
C ASP A 90 12.20 -3.31 -7.38
N LYS A 91 11.19 -4.00 -7.92
CA LYS A 91 11.07 -5.45 -7.78
C LYS A 91 12.11 -6.12 -8.69
N GLY A 92 13.11 -6.75 -8.09
CA GLY A 92 14.17 -7.45 -8.84
C GLY A 92 13.64 -8.65 -9.62
N ASP A 93 14.40 -9.07 -10.64
CA ASP A 93 14.06 -10.19 -11.55
C ASP A 93 13.82 -11.54 -10.83
N ASP A 94 14.34 -11.70 -9.60
CA ASP A 94 14.24 -12.93 -8.81
C ASP A 94 12.89 -13.12 -8.10
N ASP A 95 12.02 -12.11 -8.08
CA ASP A 95 10.73 -12.14 -7.37
C ASP A 95 9.55 -12.41 -8.33
N GLY A 96 9.81 -13.32 -9.27
CA GLY A 96 9.28 -13.47 -10.64
C GLY A 96 7.78 -13.69 -10.84
N HIS A 97 6.93 -13.33 -9.88
CA HIS A 97 5.48 -13.37 -10.04
C HIS A 97 4.84 -12.00 -9.74
N THR A 98 4.42 -11.32 -10.80
CA THR A 98 3.65 -10.07 -10.76
C THR A 98 2.23 -10.38 -11.18
N PHE A 99 1.28 -10.22 -10.25
CA PHE A 99 -0.13 -10.58 -10.46
C PHE A 99 -1.00 -9.33 -10.66
N LEU A 100 -0.66 -8.54 -11.68
CA LEU A 100 -1.36 -7.30 -12.01
C LEU A 100 -2.27 -7.50 -13.21
N PHE A 101 -3.51 -7.03 -13.12
CA PHE A 101 -4.47 -7.01 -14.22
C PHE A 101 -5.01 -5.59 -14.43
N ILE A 102 -4.80 -5.01 -15.61
CA ILE A 102 -5.37 -3.69 -15.95
C ILE A 102 -6.85 -3.87 -16.26
N ALA A 103 -7.72 -3.50 -15.31
CA ALA A 103 -9.17 -3.58 -15.47
C ALA A 103 -9.73 -2.37 -16.23
N SER A 104 -9.06 -1.21 -16.16
CA SER A 104 -9.41 -0.01 -16.92
C SER A 104 -8.26 1.01 -16.95
N ASN A 105 -8.46 2.12 -17.67
CA ASN A 105 -7.53 3.27 -17.69
C ASN A 105 -7.27 3.88 -16.30
N ARG A 106 -8.07 3.55 -15.27
CA ARG A 106 -7.93 4.10 -13.91
C ARG A 106 -7.68 3.04 -12.85
N THR A 107 -7.77 1.76 -13.18
CA THR A 107 -7.79 0.69 -12.18
C THR A 107 -6.98 -0.50 -12.63
N VAL A 108 -6.07 -0.91 -11.75
CA VAL A 108 -5.33 -2.16 -11.79
C VAL A 108 -5.85 -3.04 -10.64
N ILE A 109 -5.99 -4.33 -10.88
CA ILE A 109 -6.26 -5.33 -9.84
C ILE A 109 -4.93 -6.01 -9.51
N ASP A 110 -4.52 -5.91 -8.26
CA ASP A 110 -3.33 -6.55 -7.71
C ASP A 110 -3.75 -7.81 -6.93
N ALA A 111 -3.58 -8.98 -7.57
CA ALA A 111 -3.92 -10.28 -7.00
C ALA A 111 -2.84 -10.86 -6.06
N ALA A 112 -1.73 -10.13 -5.84
CA ALA A 112 -0.83 -10.44 -4.74
C ALA A 112 -1.47 -10.14 -3.37
N VAL A 113 -2.44 -9.21 -3.33
CA VAL A 113 -3.20 -8.83 -2.14
C VAL A 113 -4.65 -9.28 -2.28
N ASP A 114 -5.12 -10.14 -1.36
CA ASP A 114 -6.51 -10.63 -1.32
C ASP A 114 -7.01 -11.26 -2.65
N GLY A 115 -6.11 -11.91 -3.41
CA GLY A 115 -6.43 -12.62 -4.66
C GLY A 115 -7.03 -14.03 -4.49
N ASN A 116 -7.30 -14.71 -5.60
CA ASN A 116 -7.84 -16.07 -5.66
C ASN A 116 -7.10 -16.94 -6.69
N ASP A 117 -7.62 -18.14 -6.97
CA ASP A 117 -7.04 -19.12 -7.91
C ASP A 117 -6.96 -18.64 -9.37
N ALA A 118 -7.39 -17.42 -9.68
CA ALA A 118 -7.28 -16.86 -11.03
C ALA A 118 -5.88 -16.28 -11.34
N ARG A 119 -4.96 -16.26 -10.37
CA ARG A 119 -3.60 -15.71 -10.48
C ARG A 119 -2.55 -16.73 -10.89
#